data_AF-A0A316VHY3-F1
#
_entry.id   AF-A0A316VHY3-F1
#
_cell.length_a   1.000
_cell.length_b   1.000
_cell.length_c   1.000
_cell.angle_alpha   90.00
_cell.angle_beta   90.00
_cell.angle_gamma   90.00
#
_symmetry.space_group_name_H-M   'P 1'
#
loop_
_entity.id
_entity.type
_entity.pdbx_description
1 polymer ?
#
loop_
_entity_poly.entity_id
_entity_poly.type
_entity_poly.pdbx_seq_one_letter_code
_entity_poly.pdbx_strand_id
1 'polypeptide(L)'
;MFIKQYADAYPEAKVIGVDGLAEKNKDVKWTGEYGKSPIDTKYGFEDEIQSRYFATFNNKDMVFCHKDSKTLIAVDLLFNLPCNEQYKNTPGGKVNTWLPFYGSLAKKFQPHTDTHQSFLWKASAINDIAPNEKTPGSPAATTEEKRKRFAKDAEEVASWDFDRIIPCHGDVIENGGKKAWLDAYARFLSPDGKAKI
;
A
#
# COMPACT_ATOMS: atom_id res chain seq x y z
N MET A 1 5.42 16.04 -3.57
CA MET A 1 6.48 15.11 -4.01
C MET A 1 7.22 15.73 -5.18
N PHE A 2 8.50 15.41 -5.34
CA PHE A 2 9.38 15.99 -6.38
C PHE A 2 9.39 15.18 -7.68
N ILE A 3 8.22 14.67 -8.11
CA ILE A 3 8.12 13.70 -9.22
C ILE A 3 8.70 14.28 -10.51
N LYS A 4 8.35 15.53 -10.84
CA LYS A 4 8.86 16.23 -12.02
C LYS A 4 10.37 16.37 -12.00
N GLN A 5 10.95 16.75 -10.86
CA GLN A 5 12.39 16.90 -10.71
C GLN A 5 13.13 15.57 -10.93
N TYR A 6 12.60 14.46 -10.41
CA TYR A 6 13.16 13.13 -10.67
C TYR A 6 13.02 12.74 -12.15
N ALA A 7 11.87 12.97 -12.77
CA ALA A 7 11.66 12.68 -14.19
C ALA A 7 12.61 13.48 -15.10
N ASP A 8 12.86 14.75 -14.76
CA ASP A 8 13.80 15.61 -15.50
C ASP A 8 15.25 15.16 -15.33
N ALA A 9 15.64 14.75 -14.11
CA ALA A 9 16.98 14.27 -13.83
C ALA A 9 17.28 12.90 -14.45
N TYR A 10 16.24 12.07 -14.64
CA TYR A 10 16.33 10.72 -15.19
C TYR A 10 15.37 10.55 -16.37
N PRO A 11 15.66 11.15 -17.55
CA PRO A 11 14.71 11.22 -18.67
C PRO A 11 14.33 9.87 -19.27
N GLU A 12 15.17 8.84 -19.07
CA GLU A 12 14.91 7.47 -19.51
C GLU A 12 14.08 6.66 -18.49
N ALA A 13 13.86 7.19 -17.28
CA ALA A 13 13.07 6.51 -16.27
C ALA A 13 11.59 6.50 -16.65
N LYS A 14 10.94 5.34 -16.46
CA LYS A 14 9.48 5.22 -16.61
C LYS A 14 8.80 5.77 -15.37
N VAL A 15 7.93 6.76 -15.53
CA VAL A 15 7.16 7.34 -14.44
C VAL A 15 5.79 6.67 -14.39
N ILE A 16 5.55 5.89 -13.34
CA ILE A 16 4.34 5.08 -13.19
C ILE A 16 3.59 5.58 -11.95
N GLY A 17 2.29 5.76 -12.11
CA GLY A 17 1.42 6.26 -11.05
C GLY A 17 0.24 5.36 -10.78
N VAL A 18 -0.61 5.79 -9.87
CA VAL A 18 -1.95 5.24 -9.64
C VAL A 18 -2.97 6.21 -10.21
N ASP A 19 -4.15 5.70 -10.53
CA ASP A 19 -5.26 6.46 -11.11
C ASP A 19 -5.52 7.81 -10.42
N GLY A 20 -5.26 8.89 -11.16
CA GLY A 20 -5.52 10.28 -10.78
C GLY A 20 -4.25 11.09 -10.52
N LEU A 21 -3.07 10.46 -10.52
CA LEU A 21 -1.80 11.19 -10.38
C LEU A 21 -1.43 11.97 -11.64
N ALA A 22 -1.73 11.46 -12.83
CA ALA A 22 -1.47 12.17 -14.08
C ALA A 22 -2.30 13.45 -14.22
N GLU A 23 -3.56 13.41 -13.77
CA GLU A 23 -4.44 14.58 -13.76
C GLU A 23 -3.96 15.67 -12.79
N LYS A 24 -3.35 15.27 -11.66
CA LYS A 24 -2.79 16.18 -10.65
C LYS A 24 -1.43 16.74 -11.04
N ASN A 25 -0.64 16.02 -11.83
CA ASN A 25 0.73 16.38 -12.22
C ASN A 25 0.85 16.35 -13.75
N LYS A 26 0.19 17.29 -14.41
CA LYS A 26 0.07 17.38 -15.88
C LYS A 26 1.39 17.71 -16.58
N ASP A 27 2.35 18.24 -15.84
CA ASP A 27 3.70 18.58 -16.28
C ASP A 27 4.66 17.38 -16.27
N VAL A 28 4.24 16.23 -15.76
CA VAL A 28 5.02 14.99 -15.73
C VAL A 28 4.67 14.11 -16.94
N LYS A 29 5.69 13.56 -17.60
CA LYS A 29 5.52 12.56 -18.66
C LYS A 29 5.28 11.18 -18.05
N TRP A 30 4.02 10.79 -17.89
CA TRP A 30 3.64 9.49 -17.35
C TRP A 30 3.79 8.37 -18.39
N THR A 31 4.36 7.24 -17.97
CA THR A 31 4.42 6.01 -18.74
C THR A 31 3.14 5.19 -18.60
N GLY A 32 2.51 5.22 -17.43
CA GLY A 32 1.23 4.56 -17.19
C GLY A 32 0.66 4.83 -15.80
N GLU A 33 -0.61 4.50 -15.63
CA GLU A 33 -1.33 4.59 -14.35
C GLU A 33 -2.00 3.25 -14.03
N TYR A 34 -1.69 2.67 -12.87
CA TYR A 34 -2.45 1.55 -12.32
C TYR A 34 -3.91 1.94 -12.16
N GLY A 35 -4.81 1.08 -12.63
CA GLY A 35 -6.25 1.31 -12.66
C GLY A 35 -6.78 1.94 -13.97
N LYS A 36 -5.89 2.48 -14.81
CA LYS A 36 -6.26 2.97 -16.16
C LYS A 36 -5.62 2.14 -17.27
N SER A 37 -4.33 1.82 -17.16
CA SER A 37 -3.65 0.93 -18.09
C SER A 37 -4.30 -0.46 -18.11
N PRO A 38 -4.23 -1.24 -19.21
CA PRO A 38 -4.65 -2.64 -19.21
C PRO A 38 -4.07 -3.42 -18.01
N ILE A 39 -4.85 -4.33 -17.43
CA ILE A 39 -4.50 -5.05 -16.18
C ILE A 39 -3.16 -5.79 -16.28
N ASP A 40 -2.82 -6.28 -17.48
CA ASP A 40 -1.63 -7.05 -17.81
C ASP A 40 -0.45 -6.19 -18.28
N THR A 41 -0.56 -4.86 -18.21
CA THR A 41 0.52 -3.95 -18.60
C THR A 41 1.77 -4.20 -17.76
N LYS A 42 2.90 -4.42 -18.44
CA LYS A 42 4.22 -4.57 -17.84
C LYS A 42 5.07 -3.32 -18.07
N TYR A 43 5.82 -2.92 -17.05
CA TYR A 43 6.69 -1.76 -17.08
C TYR A 43 8.19 -2.13 -17.08
N GLY A 44 8.52 -3.41 -16.89
CA GLY A 44 9.87 -3.96 -17.06
C GLY A 44 10.55 -4.39 -15.76
N PHE A 45 9.87 -4.28 -14.62
CA PHE A 45 10.40 -4.76 -13.33
C PHE A 45 9.76 -6.08 -12.87
N GLU A 46 8.74 -6.57 -13.58
CA GLU A 46 7.85 -7.65 -13.11
C GLU A 46 8.57 -9.00 -12.93
N ASP A 47 9.73 -9.18 -13.56
CA ASP A 47 10.57 -10.36 -13.41
C ASP A 47 11.20 -10.43 -12.02
N GLU A 48 11.47 -9.29 -11.37
CA GLU A 48 12.10 -9.19 -10.05
C GLU A 48 11.11 -8.76 -8.94
N ILE A 49 10.12 -7.95 -9.29
CA ILE A 49 9.21 -7.30 -8.35
C ILE A 49 7.75 -7.66 -8.72
N GLN A 50 7.03 -8.22 -7.75
CA GLN A 50 5.58 -8.37 -7.85
C GLN A 50 4.91 -7.06 -7.42
N SER A 51 3.77 -6.72 -8.00
CA SER A 51 3.00 -5.52 -7.64
C SER A 51 1.51 -5.80 -7.56
N ARG A 52 0.81 -5.16 -6.62
CA ARG A 52 -0.65 -5.24 -6.51
C ARG A 52 -1.25 -3.86 -6.23
N TYR A 53 -2.29 -3.52 -6.96
CA TYR A 53 -3.00 -2.25 -6.90
C TYR A 53 -4.30 -2.36 -6.07
N PHE A 54 -4.43 -1.53 -5.05
CA PHE A 54 -5.58 -1.49 -4.15
C PHE A 54 -6.52 -0.34 -4.53
N ALA A 55 -7.25 -0.52 -5.63
CA ALA A 55 -8.07 0.52 -6.25
C ALA A 55 -9.16 1.11 -5.33
N THR A 56 -9.74 0.28 -4.46
CA THR A 56 -10.85 0.67 -3.58
C THR A 56 -10.38 1.38 -2.31
N PHE A 57 -9.07 1.31 -2.01
CA PHE A 57 -8.47 1.99 -0.87
C PHE A 57 -8.47 3.50 -1.06
N ASN A 58 -8.61 4.28 0.02
CA ASN A 58 -8.69 5.74 -0.04
C ASN A 58 -7.59 6.39 -0.90
N ASN A 59 -6.35 5.93 -0.77
CA ASN A 59 -5.20 6.49 -1.49
C ASN A 59 -4.97 5.85 -2.86
N LYS A 60 -5.78 4.84 -3.25
CA LYS A 60 -5.57 4.00 -4.45
C LYS A 60 -4.13 3.50 -4.50
N ASP A 61 -3.71 2.77 -3.48
CA ASP A 61 -2.29 2.55 -3.22
C ASP A 61 -1.75 1.26 -3.89
N MET A 62 -0.43 1.10 -3.87
CA MET A 62 0.29 -0.05 -4.41
C MET A 62 1.02 -0.80 -3.30
N VAL A 63 1.17 -2.10 -3.47
CA VAL A 63 2.15 -2.91 -2.74
C VAL A 63 3.13 -3.49 -3.74
N PHE A 64 4.41 -3.49 -3.38
CA PHE A 64 5.48 -4.13 -4.16
C PHE A 64 6.16 -5.22 -3.35
N CYS A 65 6.58 -6.31 -3.97
CA CYS A 65 7.34 -7.37 -3.33
C CYS A 65 8.55 -7.73 -4.18
N HIS A 66 9.76 -7.45 -3.66
CA HIS A 66 10.99 -7.91 -4.29
C HIS A 66 11.19 -9.40 -3.94
N LYS A 67 11.21 -10.26 -4.96
CA LYS A 67 11.15 -11.72 -4.81
C LYS A 67 12.37 -12.26 -4.07
N ASP A 68 13.57 -11.88 -4.51
CA ASP A 68 14.82 -12.48 -4.02
C ASP A 68 15.11 -12.11 -2.56
N SER A 69 14.86 -10.85 -2.18
CA SER A 69 15.05 -10.40 -0.80
C SER A 69 13.83 -10.63 0.09
N LYS A 70 12.75 -11.25 -0.43
CA LYS A 70 11.52 -11.53 0.31
C LYS A 70 10.99 -10.31 1.06
N THR A 71 11.05 -9.15 0.40
CA THR A 71 10.77 -7.85 1.02
C THR A 71 9.54 -7.20 0.40
N LEU A 72 8.53 -6.96 1.22
CA LEU A 72 7.33 -6.22 0.89
C LEU A 72 7.54 -4.72 1.14
N ILE A 73 7.15 -3.88 0.20
CA ILE A 73 7.00 -2.43 0.37
C ILE A 73 5.50 -2.17 0.40
N ALA A 74 4.99 -1.84 1.60
CA ALA A 74 3.54 -1.83 1.89
C ALA A 74 2.92 -0.43 1.95
N VAL A 75 3.69 0.63 1.69
CA VAL A 75 3.22 2.03 1.63
C VAL A 75 2.26 2.38 2.79
N ASP A 76 1.05 2.89 2.52
CA ASP A 76 0.03 3.22 3.54
C ASP A 76 -0.94 2.06 3.82
N LEU A 77 -0.67 0.88 3.27
CA LEU A 77 -1.47 -0.33 3.46
C LEU A 77 -1.03 -1.12 4.71
N LEU A 78 0.10 -0.76 5.32
CA LEU A 78 0.52 -1.27 6.63
C LEU A 78 1.31 -0.21 7.40
N PHE A 79 1.02 -0.07 8.70
CA PHE A 79 1.74 0.83 9.60
C PHE A 79 2.40 -0.01 10.69
N ASN A 80 3.59 0.38 11.12
CA ASN A 80 4.32 -0.23 12.22
C ASN A 80 4.87 0.81 13.18
N LEU A 81 3.97 1.66 13.70
CA LEU A 81 4.35 2.79 14.54
C LEU A 81 4.89 2.34 15.91
N PRO A 82 5.73 3.16 16.57
CA PRO A 82 6.25 4.46 16.15
C PRO A 82 7.38 4.37 15.11
N CYS A 83 7.64 5.46 14.37
CA CYS A 83 8.73 5.55 13.37
C CYS A 83 10.09 5.88 14.01
N ASN A 84 10.63 5.08 14.92
CA ASN A 84 11.91 5.41 15.56
C ASN A 84 13.06 5.49 14.55
N GLU A 85 13.14 4.54 13.62
CA GLU A 85 14.21 4.43 12.62
C GLU A 85 14.29 5.66 11.72
N GLN A 86 13.15 6.20 11.32
CA GLN A 86 13.07 7.39 10.46
C GLN A 86 13.67 8.63 11.13
N TYR A 87 13.54 8.75 12.45
CA TYR A 87 13.96 9.94 13.20
C TYR A 87 15.28 9.76 13.95
N LYS A 88 15.90 8.57 13.91
CA LYS A 88 17.14 8.26 14.65
C LYS A 88 18.29 9.23 14.38
N ASN A 89 18.37 9.75 13.14
CA ASN A 89 19.43 10.66 12.69
C ASN A 89 19.02 12.14 12.74
N THR A 90 17.86 12.47 13.30
CA THR A 90 17.47 13.87 13.54
C THR A 90 18.14 14.37 14.83
N PRO A 91 18.33 15.69 15.01
CA PRO A 91 18.92 16.23 16.25
C PRO A 91 18.20 15.77 17.54
N GLY A 92 16.91 15.45 17.45
CA GLY A 92 16.12 14.95 18.58
C GLY A 92 16.10 13.43 18.73
N GLY A 93 16.58 12.66 17.74
CA GLY A 93 16.57 11.19 17.74
C GLY A 93 15.18 10.54 17.84
N LYS A 94 14.11 11.32 17.71
CA LYS A 94 12.70 10.91 17.91
C LYS A 94 11.76 11.82 17.15
N VAL A 95 10.50 11.38 17.00
CA VAL A 95 9.44 12.18 16.40
C VAL A 95 9.26 13.50 17.16
N ASN A 96 9.32 14.62 16.43
CA ASN A 96 9.08 15.95 17.00
C ASN A 96 7.57 16.21 17.07
N THR A 97 6.98 16.05 18.26
CA THR A 97 5.53 16.21 18.48
C THR A 97 5.25 16.85 19.83
N TRP A 98 4.23 17.70 19.87
CA TRP A 98 3.75 18.36 21.08
C TRP A 98 2.81 17.48 21.93
N LEU A 99 2.40 16.31 21.40
CA LEU A 99 1.47 15.41 22.05
C LEU A 99 2.17 14.59 23.16
N PRO A 100 1.75 14.69 24.44
CA PRO A 100 2.32 13.88 25.51
C PRO A 100 1.98 12.40 25.29
N PHE A 101 2.89 11.52 25.71
CA PHE A 101 2.76 10.06 25.56
C PHE A 101 2.57 9.55 24.12
N TYR A 102 3.01 10.33 23.12
CA TYR A 102 2.92 9.97 21.71
C TYR A 102 3.39 8.54 21.43
N GLY A 103 4.52 8.09 22.00
CA GLY A 103 5.02 6.73 21.78
C GLY A 103 3.99 5.65 22.14
N SER A 104 3.27 5.80 23.25
CA SER A 104 2.22 4.86 23.66
C SER A 104 0.98 4.93 22.77
N LEU A 105 0.62 6.13 22.29
CA LEU A 105 -0.48 6.30 21.35
C LEU A 105 -0.15 5.74 19.97
N ALA A 106 1.08 5.97 19.49
CA ALA A 106 1.58 5.50 18.21
C ALA A 106 1.58 3.97 18.12
N LYS A 107 1.94 3.27 19.21
CA LYS A 107 1.86 1.79 19.29
C LYS A 107 0.46 1.23 19.02
N LYS A 108 -0.61 2.04 19.19
CA LYS A 108 -1.96 1.62 18.80
C LYS A 108 -2.14 1.48 17.29
N PHE A 109 -1.20 1.93 16.47
CA PHE A 109 -1.22 1.80 15.02
C PHE A 109 -0.22 0.74 14.50
N GLN A 110 0.13 -0.24 15.34
CA GLN A 110 0.84 -1.44 14.91
C GLN A 110 -0.09 -2.45 14.23
N PRO A 111 0.42 -3.37 13.39
CA PRO A 111 -0.41 -4.24 12.55
C PRO A 111 -1.44 -5.07 13.32
N HIS A 112 -1.08 -5.56 14.51
CA HIS A 112 -1.92 -6.47 15.29
C HIS A 112 -3.02 -5.78 16.12
N THR A 113 -3.14 -4.46 16.05
CA THR A 113 -4.09 -3.74 16.88
C THR A 113 -5.44 -3.57 16.18
N ASP A 114 -6.51 -3.55 16.97
CA ASP A 114 -7.85 -3.28 16.46
C ASP A 114 -7.97 -1.90 15.80
N THR A 115 -7.18 -0.92 16.25
CA THR A 115 -7.18 0.44 15.68
C THR A 115 -6.62 0.45 14.26
N HIS A 116 -5.53 -0.27 14.00
CA HIS A 116 -4.97 -0.41 12.65
C HIS A 116 -5.94 -1.16 11.72
N GLN A 117 -6.48 -2.29 12.19
CA GLN A 117 -7.49 -3.06 11.46
C GLN A 117 -8.76 -2.23 11.18
N SER A 118 -9.20 -1.40 12.13
CA SER A 118 -10.33 -0.48 11.97
C SER A 118 -10.05 0.62 10.94
N PHE A 119 -8.82 1.14 10.91
CA PHE A 119 -8.40 2.10 9.91
C PHE A 119 -8.48 1.49 8.50
N LEU A 120 -7.88 0.31 8.29
CA LEU A 120 -7.95 -0.39 7.00
C LEU A 120 -9.41 -0.67 6.62
N TRP A 121 -10.24 -1.14 7.56
CA TRP A 121 -11.67 -1.37 7.31
C TRP A 121 -12.40 -0.14 6.78
N LYS A 122 -12.18 1.03 7.39
CA LYS A 122 -12.80 2.30 6.98
C LYS A 122 -12.27 2.78 5.63
N ALA A 123 -10.97 2.60 5.38
CA ALA A 123 -10.32 3.09 4.16
C ALA A 123 -10.45 2.14 2.95
N SER A 124 -10.81 0.87 3.15
CA SER A 124 -10.85 -0.18 2.11
C SER A 124 -11.91 -0.04 1.02
N ALA A 125 -12.96 0.76 1.24
CA ALA A 125 -14.14 0.83 0.37
C ALA A 125 -14.53 2.28 0.04
N ILE A 126 -13.54 3.17 -0.02
CA ILE A 126 -13.76 4.58 -0.32
C ILE A 126 -13.88 4.80 -1.83
N ASN A 127 -12.90 4.31 -2.58
CA ASN A 127 -12.89 4.42 -4.04
C ASN A 127 -13.67 3.27 -4.67
N ASP A 128 -14.08 3.45 -5.92
CA ASP A 128 -14.71 2.38 -6.70
C ASP A 128 -13.68 1.34 -7.15
N ILE A 129 -14.17 0.21 -7.66
CA ILE A 129 -13.32 -0.76 -8.36
C ILE A 129 -12.66 -0.07 -9.57
N ALA A 130 -11.42 -0.44 -9.87
CA ALA A 130 -10.63 0.19 -10.91
C ALA A 130 -11.37 0.22 -12.26
N PRO A 131 -11.33 1.34 -13.01
CA PRO A 131 -11.99 1.44 -14.30
C PRO A 131 -11.60 0.35 -15.30
N ASN A 132 -10.32 -0.04 -15.33
CA ASN A 132 -9.80 -1.10 -16.20
C ASN A 132 -10.26 -2.52 -15.82
N GLU A 133 -10.91 -2.69 -14.66
CA GLU A 133 -11.47 -3.96 -14.18
C GLU A 133 -13.00 -4.02 -14.30
N LYS A 134 -13.65 -2.93 -14.70
CA LYS A 134 -15.10 -2.85 -14.85
C LYS A 134 -15.50 -2.93 -16.31
N THR A 135 -16.66 -3.54 -16.56
CA THR A 135 -17.36 -3.37 -17.83
C THR A 135 -17.76 -1.90 -18.00
N PRO A 136 -17.44 -1.26 -19.14
CA PRO A 136 -17.85 0.12 -19.40
C PRO A 136 -19.35 0.32 -19.22
N GLY A 137 -19.75 1.36 -18.47
CA GLY A 137 -21.15 1.67 -18.19
C GLY A 137 -21.77 0.92 -17.00
N SER A 138 -21.05 0.02 -16.34
CA SER A 138 -21.53 -0.61 -15.10
C SER A 138 -21.70 0.41 -13.96
N PRO A 139 -22.73 0.25 -13.09
CA PRO A 139 -22.94 1.14 -11.95
C PRO A 139 -21.75 1.10 -10.97
N ALA A 140 -21.70 2.07 -10.06
CA ALA A 140 -20.73 2.06 -8.96
C ALA A 140 -20.93 0.81 -8.08
N ALA A 141 -19.82 0.19 -7.65
CA ALA A 141 -19.90 -0.98 -6.78
C ALA A 141 -20.50 -0.60 -5.42
N THR A 142 -21.18 -1.55 -4.78
CA THR A 142 -21.62 -1.44 -3.40
C THR A 142 -20.42 -1.44 -2.44
N THR A 143 -20.63 -0.99 -1.20
CA THR A 143 -19.60 -1.06 -0.16
C THR A 143 -19.12 -2.49 0.09
N GLU A 144 -20.02 -3.47 0.00
CA GLU A 144 -19.67 -4.89 0.18
C GLU A 144 -18.76 -5.39 -0.94
N GLU A 145 -19.12 -5.14 -2.20
CA GLU A 145 -18.30 -5.52 -3.36
C GLU A 145 -16.91 -4.89 -3.32
N LYS A 146 -16.81 -3.61 -2.92
CA LYS A 146 -15.52 -2.93 -2.74
C LYS A 146 -14.66 -3.60 -1.67
N ARG A 147 -15.25 -3.98 -0.53
CA ARG A 147 -14.52 -4.69 0.54
C ARG A 147 -14.08 -6.09 0.10
N LYS A 148 -14.92 -6.84 -0.60
CA LYS A 148 -14.57 -8.15 -1.18
C LYS A 148 -13.39 -8.02 -2.13
N ARG A 149 -13.43 -7.02 -3.00
CA ARG A 149 -12.35 -6.71 -3.93
C ARG A 149 -11.04 -6.32 -3.21
N PHE A 150 -11.10 -5.48 -2.17
CA PHE A 150 -9.95 -5.16 -1.32
C PHE A 150 -9.39 -6.41 -0.60
N ALA A 151 -10.26 -7.30 -0.10
CA ALA A 151 -9.86 -8.54 0.53
C ALA A 151 -9.15 -9.48 -0.46
N LYS A 152 -9.56 -9.51 -1.72
CA LYS A 152 -8.90 -10.28 -2.78
C LYS A 152 -7.51 -9.75 -3.12
N ASP A 153 -7.30 -8.44 -3.14
CA ASP A 153 -5.95 -7.88 -3.27
C ASP A 153 -5.07 -8.27 -2.07
N ALA A 154 -5.62 -8.21 -0.86
CA ALA A 154 -4.91 -8.58 0.36
C ALA A 154 -4.57 -10.08 0.40
N GLU A 155 -5.47 -10.94 -0.07
CA GLU A 155 -5.26 -12.38 -0.24
C GLU A 155 -4.13 -12.65 -1.24
N GLU A 156 -4.09 -11.96 -2.38
CA GLU A 156 -2.98 -12.09 -3.32
C GLU A 156 -1.66 -11.77 -2.63
N VAL A 157 -1.55 -10.61 -1.98
CA VAL A 157 -0.31 -10.22 -1.31
C VAL A 157 0.06 -11.28 -0.26
N ALA A 158 -0.93 -11.76 0.51
CA ALA A 158 -0.73 -12.82 1.49
C ALA A 158 -0.20 -14.13 0.88
N SER A 159 -0.39 -14.38 -0.42
CA SER A 159 0.13 -15.58 -1.12
C SER A 159 1.59 -15.48 -1.58
N TRP A 160 2.17 -14.28 -1.67
CA TRP A 160 3.56 -14.09 -2.14
C TRP A 160 4.59 -14.63 -1.13
N ASP A 161 5.86 -14.78 -1.51
CA ASP A 161 6.91 -15.22 -0.56
C ASP A 161 7.67 -13.99 -0.01
N PHE A 162 7.29 -13.52 1.18
CA PHE A 162 7.96 -12.42 1.87
C PHE A 162 8.04 -12.65 3.37
N ASP A 163 9.07 -12.10 4.02
CA ASP A 163 9.20 -12.07 5.49
C ASP A 163 9.54 -10.68 6.05
N ARG A 164 10.09 -9.80 5.22
CA ARG A 164 10.42 -8.43 5.60
C ARG A 164 9.37 -7.46 5.06
N ILE A 165 8.99 -6.44 5.84
CA ILE A 165 8.10 -5.35 5.39
C ILE A 165 8.73 -3.98 5.65
N ILE A 166 8.80 -3.16 4.61
CA ILE A 166 9.11 -1.73 4.66
C ILE A 166 7.78 -0.96 4.54
N PRO A 167 7.24 -0.38 5.62
CA PRO A 167 6.09 0.52 5.57
C PRO A 167 6.50 1.96 5.23
N CYS A 168 5.57 2.80 4.79
CA CYS A 168 5.81 4.26 4.75
C CYS A 168 5.78 4.91 6.13
N HIS A 169 5.11 4.25 7.09
CA HIS A 169 4.91 4.75 8.44
C HIS A 169 5.23 3.68 9.48
N GLY A 170 6.37 3.84 10.14
CA GLY A 170 6.79 2.97 11.23
C GLY A 170 8.22 2.47 11.06
N ASP A 171 8.61 1.62 11.99
CA ASP A 171 9.87 0.89 11.91
C ASP A 171 9.75 -0.27 10.91
N VAL A 172 10.88 -0.69 10.34
CA VAL A 172 10.91 -1.83 9.42
C VAL A 172 10.57 -3.10 10.20
N ILE A 173 9.74 -3.95 9.61
CA ILE A 173 9.50 -5.30 10.13
C ILE A 173 10.55 -6.20 9.48
N GLU A 174 11.66 -6.42 10.16
CA GLU A 174 12.79 -7.19 9.61
C GLU A 174 12.47 -8.68 9.44
N ASN A 175 11.61 -9.25 10.29
CA ASN A 175 11.18 -10.65 10.23
C ASN A 175 9.71 -10.78 10.69
N GLY A 176 9.05 -11.88 10.32
CA GLY A 176 7.66 -12.14 10.72
C GLY A 176 6.64 -11.35 9.91
N GLY A 177 7.00 -10.89 8.72
CA GLY A 177 6.18 -10.05 7.85
C GLY A 177 4.86 -10.72 7.49
N LYS A 178 4.84 -12.03 7.25
CA LYS A 178 3.59 -12.77 7.02
C LYS A 178 2.60 -12.61 8.16
N LYS A 179 3.06 -12.79 9.39
CA LYS A 179 2.21 -12.61 10.55
C LYS A 179 1.72 -11.18 10.65
N ALA A 180 2.59 -10.19 10.46
CA ALA A 180 2.21 -8.78 10.51
C ALA A 180 1.14 -8.41 9.46
N TRP A 181 1.27 -8.92 8.22
CA TRP A 181 0.25 -8.73 7.19
C TRP A 181 -1.08 -9.37 7.56
N LEU A 182 -1.07 -10.64 7.98
CA LEU A 182 -2.29 -11.34 8.39
C LEU A 182 -2.97 -10.69 9.60
N ASP A 183 -2.18 -10.21 10.56
CA ASP A 183 -2.65 -9.47 11.72
C ASP A 183 -3.32 -8.15 11.33
N ALA A 184 -2.70 -7.34 10.45
CA ALA A 184 -3.27 -6.08 9.94
C ALA A 184 -4.57 -6.31 9.16
N TYR A 185 -4.63 -7.40 8.40
CA TYR A 185 -5.76 -7.72 7.54
C TYR A 185 -6.72 -8.73 8.16
N ALA A 186 -6.67 -8.94 9.49
CA ALA A 186 -7.48 -9.94 10.18
C ALA A 186 -9.01 -9.72 10.07
N ARG A 187 -9.48 -8.55 9.62
CA ARG A 187 -10.90 -8.32 9.31
C ARG A 187 -11.31 -8.80 7.91
N PHE A 188 -10.35 -8.95 7.01
CA PHE A 188 -10.54 -9.33 5.61
C PHE A 188 -10.11 -10.77 5.33
N LEU A 189 -9.10 -11.26 6.05
CA LEU A 189 -8.47 -12.55 5.82
C LEU A 189 -8.70 -13.53 6.99
N SER A 190 -8.69 -14.82 6.67
CA SER A 190 -8.52 -15.92 7.63
C SER A 190 -7.03 -16.13 7.98
N PRO A 191 -6.71 -16.89 9.04
CA PRO A 191 -5.32 -17.12 9.45
C PRO A 191 -4.42 -17.81 8.40
N ASP A 192 -5.00 -18.51 7.42
CA ASP A 192 -4.31 -19.12 6.29
C ASP A 192 -4.17 -18.15 5.08
N GLY A 193 -4.56 -16.88 5.24
CA GLY A 193 -4.41 -15.83 4.24
C GLY A 193 -5.51 -15.76 3.18
N LYS A 194 -6.60 -16.53 3.32
CA LYS A 194 -7.74 -16.50 2.38
C LYS A 194 -8.70 -15.37 2.70
N ALA A 195 -9.28 -14.73 1.68
CA ALA A 195 -10.35 -13.75 1.89
C ALA A 195 -11.56 -14.44 2.54
N LYS A 196 -12.10 -13.85 3.61
CA LYS A 196 -13.22 -14.41 4.39
C LYS A 196 -14.50 -13.58 4.36
N ILE A 197 -14.48 -12.46 3.63
CA ILE A 197 -15.62 -11.56 3.44
C ILE A 197 -16.03 -11.50 1.98
#